data_AF-A0AAN8WP84-F1
#
_entry.id   AF-A0AAN8WP84-F1
#
_cell.length_a   1.000
_cell.length_b   1.000
_cell.length_c   1.000
_cell.angle_alpha   90.00
_cell.angle_beta   90.00
_cell.angle_gamma   90.00
#
_symmetry.space_group_name_H-M   'P 1'
#
loop_
_entity.id
_entity.type
_entity.pdbx_description
1 polymer ?
#
loop_
_entity_poly.entity_id
_entity_poly.type
_entity_poly.pdbx_seq_one_letter_code
_entity_poly.pdbx_strand_id
1 'polypeptide(L)'
;DEEFEDGIMNGHKYDSGVFAGSMRKYLFCEHLGLADDDEEAIRKVMDPVCDEFFTEKWCTIAATNTRTFEEVFSCYPCDSAKTFEDVNRLRNKSSLADIDPSEAHRRLKNIKGHLVQFPLEFLCDEMLKPGVGTKEYLLPMEMWT
;
A
#
# COMPACT_ATOMS: atom_id res chain seq x y z
N ASP A 1 12.85 -18.23 -15.53
CA ASP A 1 12.14 -19.51 -15.69
C ASP A 1 12.74 -20.29 -16.85
N GLU A 2 12.54 -21.60 -16.88
CA GLU A 2 12.88 -22.46 -18.04
C GLU A 2 11.63 -22.78 -18.91
N GLU A 3 10.44 -22.58 -18.35
CA GLU A 3 9.15 -22.75 -19.02
C GLU A 3 8.43 -21.40 -19.14
N PHE A 4 7.79 -21.17 -20.30
CA PHE A 4 7.18 -19.90 -20.66
C PHE A 4 5.77 -20.09 -21.22
N GLU A 5 4.92 -19.09 -21.01
CA GLU A 5 3.56 -18.98 -21.50
C GLU A 5 3.33 -17.63 -22.19
N ASP A 6 2.28 -17.55 -23.00
CA ASP A 6 1.88 -16.30 -23.66
C ASP A 6 1.50 -15.24 -22.61
N GLY A 7 2.20 -14.11 -22.64
CA GLY A 7 1.97 -12.95 -21.80
C GLY A 7 1.92 -11.64 -22.57
N ILE A 8 1.68 -10.56 -21.84
CA ILE A 8 1.62 -9.20 -22.36
C ILE A 8 2.46 -8.30 -21.46
N MET A 9 3.28 -7.44 -22.07
CA MET A 9 4.08 -6.44 -21.38
C MET A 9 3.97 -5.12 -22.15
N ASN A 10 3.33 -4.11 -21.56
CA ASN A 10 3.05 -2.81 -22.16
C ASN A 10 2.33 -2.91 -23.53
N GLY A 11 1.31 -3.77 -23.62
CA GLY A 11 0.52 -4.02 -24.83
C GLY A 11 1.20 -4.92 -25.87
N HIS A 12 2.45 -5.33 -25.66
CA HIS A 12 3.18 -6.19 -26.58
C HIS A 12 3.19 -7.64 -26.10
N LYS A 13 3.16 -8.59 -27.06
CA LYS A 13 3.34 -10.01 -26.75
C LYS A 13 4.69 -10.23 -26.06
N TYR A 14 4.70 -11.06 -25.02
CA TYR A 14 5.87 -11.32 -24.20
C TYR A 14 5.85 -12.75 -23.68
N ASP A 15 7.00 -13.43 -23.70
CA ASP A 15 7.13 -14.77 -23.13
C ASP A 15 7.23 -14.67 -21.60
N SER A 16 6.12 -14.93 -20.91
CA SER A 16 6.06 -14.87 -19.46
C SER A 16 6.53 -16.18 -18.85
N GLY A 17 7.45 -16.13 -17.89
CA GLY A 17 7.82 -17.34 -17.13
C GLY A 17 6.62 -17.91 -16.37
N VAL A 18 6.44 -19.23 -16.39
CA VAL A 18 5.27 -19.89 -15.78
C VAL A 18 5.24 -19.69 -14.25
N PHE A 19 6.37 -19.88 -13.57
CA PHE A 19 6.45 -19.75 -12.11
C PHE A 19 6.37 -18.28 -11.69
N ALA A 20 7.24 -17.42 -12.23
CA ALA A 20 7.25 -16.00 -11.88
C ALA A 20 5.93 -15.30 -12.27
N GLY A 21 5.37 -15.67 -13.43
CA GLY A 21 4.12 -15.11 -13.94
C GLY A 21 2.91 -15.49 -13.10
N SER A 22 2.75 -16.77 -12.75
CA SER A 22 1.66 -17.23 -11.88
C SER A 22 1.74 -16.62 -10.48
N MET A 23 2.93 -16.61 -9.86
CA MET A 23 3.13 -16.01 -8.55
C MET A 23 2.80 -14.51 -8.54
N ARG A 24 3.25 -13.75 -9.55
CA ARG A 24 2.93 -12.32 -9.68
C ARG A 24 1.42 -12.09 -9.81
N LYS A 25 0.74 -12.85 -10.67
CA LYS A 25 -0.71 -12.73 -10.89
C LYS A 25 -1.49 -13.00 -9.61
N TYR A 26 -1.12 -14.05 -8.88
CA TYR A 26 -1.68 -14.37 -7.57
C TYR A 26 -1.55 -13.19 -6.58
N LEU A 27 -0.32 -12.68 -6.40
CA LEU A 27 -0.06 -11.55 -5.49
C LEU A 27 -0.81 -10.28 -5.91
N PHE A 28 -0.90 -10.01 -7.21
CA PHE A 28 -1.65 -8.86 -7.70
C PHE A 28 -3.14 -9.01 -7.43
N CYS A 29 -3.71 -10.19 -7.66
CA CYS A 29 -5.11 -10.45 -7.32
C CYS A 29 -5.37 -10.25 -5.83
N GLU A 30 -4.55 -10.83 -4.95
CA GLU A 30 -4.67 -10.67 -3.50
C GLU A 30 -4.62 -9.20 -3.06
N HIS A 31 -3.62 -8.44 -3.51
CA HIS A 31 -3.45 -7.05 -3.09
C HIS A 31 -4.50 -6.10 -3.68
N LEU A 32 -5.09 -6.43 -4.83
CA LEU A 32 -6.15 -5.65 -5.48
C LEU A 32 -7.56 -6.09 -5.05
N GLY A 33 -7.68 -7.16 -4.25
CA GLY A 33 -8.96 -7.71 -3.81
C GLY A 33 -9.74 -8.38 -4.93
N LEU A 34 -9.03 -9.03 -5.85
CA LEU A 34 -9.59 -9.81 -6.95
C LEU A 34 -9.50 -11.31 -6.62
N ALA A 35 -10.44 -12.09 -7.12
CA ALA A 35 -10.39 -13.55 -7.02
C ALA A 35 -9.28 -14.08 -7.95
N ASP A 36 -8.37 -14.89 -7.42
CA ASP A 36 -7.22 -15.43 -8.14
C ASP A 36 -7.56 -16.64 -9.02
N ASP A 37 -8.77 -17.19 -8.87
CA ASP A 37 -9.34 -18.28 -9.69
C ASP A 37 -10.32 -17.78 -10.77
N ASP A 38 -10.60 -16.47 -10.82
CA ASP A 38 -11.44 -15.85 -11.85
C ASP A 38 -10.60 -15.39 -13.06
N GLU A 39 -10.89 -15.95 -14.24
CA GLU A 39 -10.19 -15.61 -15.49
C GLU A 39 -10.27 -14.12 -15.82
N GLU A 40 -11.40 -13.45 -15.51
CA GLU A 40 -11.59 -12.03 -15.78
C GLU A 40 -10.77 -11.17 -14.80
N ALA A 41 -10.63 -11.59 -13.55
CA ALA A 41 -9.71 -10.98 -12.60
C ALA A 41 -8.25 -11.13 -13.03
N ILE A 42 -7.85 -12.35 -13.44
CA ILE A 42 -6.50 -12.62 -13.95
C ILE A 42 -6.20 -11.74 -15.16
N ARG A 43 -7.16 -11.58 -16.08
CA ARG A 43 -7.01 -10.73 -17.26
C ARG A 43 -6.72 -9.26 -16.90
N LYS A 44 -7.30 -8.74 -15.82
CA LYS A 44 -7.07 -7.36 -15.36
C LYS A 44 -5.66 -7.11 -14.84
N VAL A 45 -4.94 -8.16 -14.46
CA VAL A 45 -3.57 -8.10 -13.95
C VAL A 45 -2.55 -8.72 -14.91
N MET A 46 -2.98 -9.08 -16.12
CA MET A 46 -2.16 -9.80 -17.10
C MET A 46 -0.96 -8.98 -17.57
N ASP A 47 -1.17 -7.71 -17.93
CA ASP A 47 -0.12 -6.75 -18.28
C ASP A 47 0.26 -5.90 -17.05
N PRO A 48 1.42 -6.14 -16.44
CA PRO A 48 1.79 -5.49 -15.18
C PRO A 48 2.33 -4.07 -15.32
N VAL A 49 2.59 -3.60 -16.54
CA VAL A 49 3.34 -2.33 -16.77
C VAL A 49 2.62 -1.34 -17.67
N CYS A 50 1.45 -1.69 -18.21
CA CYS A 50 0.65 -0.73 -18.96
C CYS A 50 0.07 0.36 -18.04
N ASP A 51 -0.15 1.55 -18.60
CA ASP A 51 -0.68 2.70 -17.85
C ASP A 51 -2.07 2.44 -17.24
N GLU A 52 -2.92 1.68 -17.96
CA GLU A 52 -4.25 1.28 -17.47
C GLU A 52 -4.11 0.45 -16.17
N PHE A 53 -3.13 -0.44 -16.09
CA PHE A 53 -2.90 -1.22 -14.88
C PHE A 53 -2.23 -0.37 -13.80
N PHE A 54 -1.10 0.27 -14.10
CA PHE A 54 -0.30 0.95 -13.08
C PHE A 54 -0.99 2.21 -12.53
N THR A 55 -1.45 3.09 -13.42
CA THR A 55 -2.03 4.37 -13.00
C THR A 55 -3.48 4.19 -12.58
N GLU A 56 -4.31 3.61 -13.45
CA GLU A 56 -5.76 3.63 -13.26
C GLU A 56 -6.25 2.60 -12.24
N LYS A 57 -5.53 1.48 -12.06
CA LYS A 57 -5.87 0.44 -11.09
C LYS A 57 -4.97 0.49 -9.85
N TRP A 58 -3.67 0.24 -10.01
CA TRP A 58 -2.75 0.09 -8.88
C TRP A 58 -2.65 1.37 -8.05
N CYS A 59 -2.29 2.51 -8.65
CA CYS A 59 -2.17 3.77 -7.94
C CYS A 59 -3.53 4.27 -7.41
N THR A 60 -4.60 4.17 -8.20
CA THR A 60 -5.94 4.60 -7.77
C THR A 60 -6.46 3.83 -6.56
N ILE A 61 -6.31 2.49 -6.56
CA ILE A 61 -6.73 1.65 -5.42
C ILE A 61 -5.88 1.98 -4.20
N ALA A 62 -4.56 2.08 -4.35
CA ALA A 62 -3.66 2.46 -3.25
C ALA A 62 -4.07 3.81 -2.63
N ALA A 63 -4.29 4.83 -3.45
CA ALA A 63 -4.66 6.17 -3.00
C ALA A 63 -6.05 6.19 -2.32
N THR A 64 -7.02 5.49 -2.90
CA THR A 64 -8.38 5.39 -2.34
C THR A 64 -8.36 4.69 -0.99
N ASN A 65 -7.62 3.59 -0.88
CA ASN A 65 -7.48 2.83 0.34
C ASN A 65 -6.78 3.67 1.42
N THR A 66 -5.63 4.27 1.11
CA THR A 66 -4.89 5.15 2.05
C THR A 66 -5.81 6.23 2.61
N ARG A 67 -6.47 7.00 1.74
CA ARG A 67 -7.39 8.07 2.16
C ARG A 67 -8.50 7.54 3.06
N THR A 68 -9.10 6.40 2.70
CA THR A 68 -10.20 5.82 3.46
C THR A 68 -9.73 5.36 4.85
N PHE A 69 -8.56 4.70 4.94
CA PHE A 69 -7.99 4.30 6.22
C PHE A 69 -7.67 5.52 7.11
N GLU A 70 -7.05 6.56 6.54
CA GLU A 70 -6.77 7.80 7.28
C GLU A 70 -8.04 8.50 7.77
N GLU A 71 -9.07 8.62 6.93
CA GLU A 71 -10.34 9.24 7.32
C GLU A 71 -11.09 8.43 8.38
N VAL A 72 -11.09 7.10 8.27
CA VAL A 72 -11.85 6.22 9.15
C VAL A 72 -11.15 6.04 10.51
N PHE A 73 -9.85 5.80 10.50
CA PHE A 73 -9.09 5.40 11.69
C PHE A 73 -8.18 6.49 12.24
N SER A 74 -7.91 7.57 11.49
CA SER A 74 -6.87 8.56 11.85
C SER A 74 -5.53 7.88 12.13
N CYS A 75 -5.20 6.84 11.34
CA CYS A 75 -4.03 6.02 11.51
C CYS A 75 -2.73 6.73 11.09
N TYR A 76 -1.61 6.21 11.60
CA TYR A 76 -0.25 6.60 11.23
C TYR A 76 0.59 5.32 11.03
N PRO A 77 1.62 5.34 10.17
CA PRO A 77 2.21 6.51 9.48
C PRO A 77 1.31 7.10 8.39
N CYS A 78 1.37 8.42 8.17
CA CYS A 78 0.63 9.14 7.12
C CYS A 78 1.32 10.48 6.76
N ASP A 79 1.12 10.99 5.54
CA ASP A 79 1.80 12.19 5.04
C ASP A 79 1.30 13.49 5.69
N SER A 80 0.13 13.45 6.33
CA SER A 80 -0.40 14.59 7.10
C SER A 80 0.30 14.80 8.46
N ALA A 81 1.13 13.85 8.91
CA ALA A 81 1.87 13.92 10.16
C ALA A 81 3.38 14.03 9.93
N LYS A 82 3.86 15.27 9.78
CA LYS A 82 5.26 15.58 9.49
C LYS A 82 6.11 15.74 10.74
N THR A 83 5.48 15.90 11.91
CA THR A 83 6.11 16.08 13.21
C THR A 83 5.54 15.14 14.28
N PHE A 84 6.25 14.97 15.39
CA PHE A 84 5.72 14.25 16.56
C PHE A 84 4.51 14.96 17.18
N GLU A 85 4.42 16.28 17.04
CA GLU A 85 3.24 17.05 17.45
C GLU A 85 2.01 16.68 16.63
N ASP A 86 2.15 16.55 15.31
CA ASP A 86 1.07 16.10 14.44
C ASP A 86 0.60 14.69 14.80
N VAL A 87 1.53 13.77 15.10
CA VAL A 87 1.19 12.42 15.57
C VAL A 87 0.41 12.46 16.88
N ASN A 88 0.82 13.30 17.84
CA ASN A 88 0.08 13.46 19.09
C ASN A 88 -1.32 14.03 18.85
N ARG A 89 -1.48 14.96 17.89
CA ARG A 89 -2.79 15.48 17.49
C ARG A 89 -3.68 14.38 16.92
N LEU A 90 -3.15 13.52 16.05
CA LEU A 90 -3.89 12.38 15.50
C LEU A 90 -4.24 11.35 16.58
N ARG A 91 -3.30 11.02 17.46
CA ARG A 91 -3.49 10.04 18.55
C ARG A 91 -4.60 10.45 19.52
N ASN A 92 -4.71 11.74 19.82
CA ASN A 92 -5.71 12.27 20.76
C ASN A 92 -7.05 12.59 20.10
N LYS A 93 -7.14 12.52 18.76
CA LYS A 93 -8.37 12.70 18.01
C LYS A 93 -9.16 11.39 18.01
N SER A 94 -10.44 11.43 18.38
CA SER A 94 -11.32 10.27 18.22
C SER A 94 -11.51 9.94 16.73
N SER A 95 -11.35 8.67 16.37
CA SER A 95 -11.49 8.22 14.99
C SER A 95 -12.96 8.20 14.57
N LEU A 96 -13.23 8.20 13.27
CA LEU A 96 -14.61 8.01 12.77
C LEU A 96 -15.14 6.63 13.17
N ALA A 97 -14.26 5.61 13.21
CA ALA A 97 -14.63 4.27 13.69
C ALA A 97 -15.16 4.27 15.14
N ASP A 98 -14.68 5.18 15.98
CA ASP A 98 -15.15 5.32 17.37
C ASP A 98 -16.41 6.20 17.46
N ILE A 99 -16.45 7.30 16.71
CA ILE A 99 -17.51 8.31 16.80
C ILE A 99 -18.79 7.84 16.12
N ASP A 100 -18.67 7.26 14.91
CA ASP A 100 -19.80 6.77 14.11
C ASP A 100 -19.41 5.48 13.38
N PRO A 101 -19.52 4.32 14.05
CA PRO A 101 -19.22 3.04 13.46
C PRO A 101 -20.04 2.76 12.19
N SER A 102 -21.29 3.22 12.10
CA SER A 102 -22.15 2.94 10.94
C SER A 102 -21.62 3.64 9.69
N GLU A 103 -21.23 4.90 9.82
CA GLU A 103 -20.59 5.67 8.75
C GLU A 103 -19.21 5.12 8.39
N ALA A 104 -18.41 4.72 9.39
CA ALA A 104 -17.13 4.05 9.17
C ALA A 104 -17.29 2.79 8.30
N HIS A 105 -18.23 1.90 8.66
CA HIS A 105 -18.53 0.70 7.87
C HIS A 105 -19.00 1.05 6.46
N ARG A 106 -19.75 2.14 6.28
CA ARG A 106 -20.17 2.59 4.94
C ARG A 106 -18.98 2.99 4.08
N ARG A 107 -18.00 3.71 4.63
CA ARG A 107 -16.78 4.12 3.90
C ARG A 107 -15.89 2.94 3.58
N LEU A 108 -15.73 2.01 4.52
CA LEU A 108 -14.90 0.82 4.35
C LEU A 108 -15.36 -0.11 3.21
N LYS A 109 -16.64 -0.04 2.79
CA LYS A 109 -17.12 -0.77 1.60
C LYS A 109 -16.42 -0.36 0.29
N ASN A 110 -15.78 0.80 0.26
CA ASN A 110 -15.04 1.27 -0.91
C ASN A 110 -13.60 0.73 -0.97
N ILE A 111 -13.10 0.11 0.11
CA ILE A 111 -11.78 -0.51 0.14
C ILE A 111 -11.77 -1.72 -0.81
N LYS A 112 -10.70 -1.85 -1.58
CA LYS A 112 -10.44 -3.03 -2.41
C LYS A 112 -9.04 -3.56 -2.13
N GLY A 113 -8.97 -4.83 -1.75
CA GLY A 113 -7.70 -5.46 -1.39
C GLY A 113 -7.02 -4.76 -0.22
N HIS A 114 -5.69 -4.76 -0.25
CA HIS A 114 -4.85 -4.34 0.89
C HIS A 114 -3.85 -3.25 0.52
N LEU A 115 -3.76 -2.91 -0.77
CA LEU A 115 -2.77 -1.95 -1.25
C LEU A 115 -3.02 -0.56 -0.67
N VAL A 116 -1.98 0.08 -0.16
CA VAL A 116 -1.98 1.47 0.31
C VAL A 116 -0.72 2.16 -0.19
N GLN A 117 -0.77 3.48 -0.37
CA GLN A 117 0.41 4.28 -0.61
C GLN A 117 1.28 4.32 0.65
N PHE A 118 2.58 4.11 0.46
CA PHE A 118 3.55 4.27 1.54
C PHE A 118 3.78 5.77 1.78
N PRO A 119 3.60 6.27 3.01
CA PRO A 119 3.72 7.70 3.31
C PRO A 119 5.19 8.13 3.35
N LEU A 120 5.58 8.98 2.41
CA LEU A 120 6.97 9.45 2.25
C LEU A 120 7.27 10.73 3.05
N GLU A 121 6.23 11.45 3.48
CA GLU A 121 6.34 12.69 4.26
C GLU A 121 6.13 12.47 5.77
N PHE A 122 5.86 11.24 6.20
CA PHE A 122 5.68 10.92 7.61
C PHE A 122 6.94 11.23 8.42
N LEU A 123 6.81 12.10 9.43
CA LEU A 123 7.88 12.57 10.31
C LEU A 123 9.10 13.16 9.57
N CYS A 124 8.92 13.68 8.35
CA CYS A 124 10.02 14.22 7.55
C CYS A 124 10.70 15.46 8.17
N ASP A 125 10.01 16.14 9.10
CA ASP A 125 10.52 17.34 9.78
C ASP A 125 11.19 17.01 11.13
N GLU A 126 11.35 15.72 11.47
CA GLU A 126 11.94 15.25 12.72
C GLU A 126 13.31 14.57 12.53
N MET A 127 14.16 14.63 13.57
CA MET A 127 15.39 13.83 13.62
C MET A 127 15.07 12.41 14.12
N LEU A 128 14.89 11.47 13.18
CA LEU A 128 14.53 10.08 13.51
C LEU A 128 15.70 9.22 14.01
N LYS A 129 16.93 9.75 14.00
CA LYS A 129 18.08 9.06 14.60
C LYS A 129 17.99 9.11 16.13
N PRO A 130 18.57 8.13 16.84
CA PRO A 130 18.68 8.19 18.29
C PRO A 130 19.25 9.53 18.75
N GLY A 131 18.58 10.17 19.70
CA GLY A 131 19.00 11.47 20.23
C GLY A 131 20.35 11.39 20.96
N VAL A 132 21.13 12.47 20.92
CA VAL A 132 22.41 12.54 21.63
C VAL A 132 22.18 12.31 23.13
N GLY A 133 22.87 11.33 23.70
CA GLY A 133 22.77 10.98 25.12
C GLY A 133 21.80 9.84 25.45
N THR A 134 21.12 9.25 24.47
CA THR A 134 20.37 7.98 24.68
C THR A 134 21.30 6.77 24.63
N LYS A 135 20.86 5.62 25.15
CA LYS A 135 21.66 4.38 25.09
C LYS A 135 21.80 3.90 23.64
N GLU A 136 20.77 4.11 22.84
CA GLU A 136 20.67 3.75 21.44
C GLU A 136 21.64 4.58 20.58
N TYR A 137 22.00 5.79 21.01
CA TYR A 137 23.03 6.60 20.36
C TYR A 137 24.44 6.00 20.48
N LEU A 138 24.69 5.17 21.49
CA LEU A 138 25.98 4.49 21.69
C LEU A 138 26.10 3.22 20.85
N LEU A 139 25.02 2.77 20.21
CA LEU A 139 25.02 1.58 19.38
C LEU A 139 25.60 1.90 17.98
N PRO A 140 26.34 0.97 17.37
CA PRO A 140 26.80 1.11 15.98
C PRO A 140 25.61 1.28 15.02
N MET A 141 25.78 2.09 13.98
CA MET A 141 24.70 2.35 13.01
C MET A 141 24.31 1.10 12.21
N GLU A 142 25.24 0.14 12.09
CA GLU A 142 25.07 -1.16 11.45
C GLU A 142 24.02 -2.03 12.14
N MET A 143 23.61 -1.69 13.36
CA MET A 143 22.47 -2.34 14.01
C MET A 143 21.13 -1.96 13.34
N TRP A 144 21.11 -0.92 12.51
CA TRP A 144 19.90 -0.33 11.91
C TRP A 144 19.87 -0.36 10.37
N THR A 145 20.94 -0.85 9.71
CA THR A 145 21.12 -0.89 8.24
C THR A 145 21.63 -2.25 7.81
#